data_AF-A0A524GQU6-F1
#
_entry.id   AF-A0A524GQU6-F1
#
_cell.length_a   1.000
_cell.length_b   1.000
_cell.length_c   1.000
_cell.angle_alpha   90.00
_cell.angle_beta   90.00
_cell.angle_gamma   90.00
#
_symmetry.space_group_name_H-M   'P 1'
#
loop_
_entity.id
_entity.type
_entity.pdbx_description
1 polymer ?
#
loop_
_entity_poly.entity_id
_entity_poly.type
_entity_poly.pdbx_seq_one_letter_code
_entity_poly.pdbx_strand_id
1 'polypeptide(L)' 'MTKRIVIAGAGHAAGQLVVSLKQQAYAGEIVLVGDEAYLPYQRPPLSKKFLSGDLPAERLYVKPRGFYEDPKIHT' A
#
# COMPACT_ATOMS: atom_id res chain seq x y z
N MET A 1 -16.52 16.12 12.63
CA MET A 1 -15.54 16.42 11.57
C MET A 1 -14.76 15.15 11.29
N THR A 2 -15.05 14.45 10.19
CA THR A 2 -14.25 13.30 9.74
C THR A 2 -12.92 13.85 9.20
N LYS A 3 -11.80 13.51 9.85
CA LYS A 3 -10.46 13.85 9.35
C LYS A 3 -10.06 12.79 8.32
N ARG A 4 -9.69 13.22 7.12
CA ARG A 4 -9.30 12.35 6.01
C ARG A 4 -7.97 12.81 5.44
N ILE A 5 -7.08 11.86 5.17
CA ILE A 5 -5.84 12.07 4.42
C ILE A 5 -6.00 11.40 3.05
N VAL A 6 -5.76 12.16 1.99
CA VAL A 6 -5.75 11.63 0.61
C VAL A 6 -4.31 11.59 0.13
N ILE A 7 -3.88 10.42 -0.34
CA ILE A 7 -2.53 10.15 -0.82
C ILE A 7 -2.62 9.96 -2.34
N ALA A 8 -2.03 10.89 -3.09
CA ALA A 8 -1.89 10.76 -4.53
C ALA A 8 -0.69 9.85 -4.85
N GLY A 9 -0.99 8.66 -5.37
CA GLY A 9 -0.06 7.59 -5.66
C GLY A 9 -0.23 6.40 -4.72
N ALA A 10 -0.18 5.19 -5.29
CA ALA A 10 -0.25 3.91 -4.57
C ALA A 10 1.08 3.14 -4.62
N GLY A 11 2.21 3.85 -4.66
CA GLY A 11 3.56 3.25 -4.72
C GLY A 11 4.16 2.92 -3.34
N HIS A 12 5.46 2.64 -3.31
CA HIS A 12 6.17 2.27 -2.08
C HIS A 12 6.09 3.35 -0.98
N ALA A 13 6.22 4.63 -1.35
CA ALA A 13 6.11 5.74 -0.41
C ALA A 13 4.72 5.80 0.25
N ALA A 14 3.66 5.62 -0.54
CA ALA A 14 2.29 5.59 -0.04
C ALA A 14 2.07 4.39 0.88
N GLY A 15 2.54 3.20 0.50
CA GLY A 15 2.50 2.01 1.35
C GLY A 15 3.15 2.25 2.72
N GLN A 16 4.33 2.89 2.76
CA GLN A 16 5.01 3.22 4.02
C GLN A 16 4.30 4.31 4.84
N LEU A 17 3.70 5.30 4.18
CA LEU A 17 2.93 6.35 4.85
C LEU A 17 1.72 5.75 5.57
N VAL A 18 0.96 4.87 4.92
CA VAL A 18 -0.20 4.21 5.55
C VAL A 18 0.22 3.40 6.77
N VAL A 19 1.33 2.67 6.67
CA VAL A 19 1.89 1.90 7.79
C VAL A 19 2.26 2.82 8.96
N SER A 20 2.95 3.91 8.68
CA SER A 20 3.33 4.90 9.69
C SER A 20 2.10 5.54 10.35
N LEU A 21 1.09 5.90 9.57
CA LEU A 21 -0.16 6.47 10.09
C LEU A 21 -0.90 5.49 11.01
N LYS A 22 -0.94 4.20 10.66
CA LYS A 22 -1.52 3.18 11.55
C LYS A 22 -0.71 3.00 12.84
N GLN A 23 0.62 2.96 12.74
CA GLN A 23 1.50 2.84 13.91
C GLN A 23 1.36 4.03 14.87
N GLN A 24 1.13 5.23 14.32
CA GLN A 24 0.84 6.45 15.08
C GLN A 24 -0.63 6.58 15.52
N ALA A 25 -1.42 5.49 15.40
CA ALA A 25 -2.83 5.44 15.78
C ALA A 25 -3.67 6.58 15.17
N TYR A 26 -3.39 6.97 13.93
CA TYR A 26 -4.19 7.97 13.24
C TYR A 26 -5.66 7.55 13.20
N ALA A 27 -6.53 8.37 13.78
CA ALA A 27 -7.93 8.01 13.98
C ALA A 27 -8.83 8.24 12.75
N GLY A 28 -8.34 9.04 11.79
CA GLY A 28 -9.08 9.43 10.59
C GLY A 28 -9.02 8.40 9.47
N GLU A 29 -9.66 8.75 8.34
CA GLU A 29 -9.67 7.93 7.13
C GLU A 29 -8.42 8.18 6.29
N ILE A 30 -7.94 7.14 5.62
CA ILE A 30 -6.81 7.17 4.70
C ILE A 30 -7.32 6.71 3.34
N VAL A 31 -7.16 7.56 2.33
CA VAL A 31 -7.53 7.24 0.94
C VAL A 31 -6.28 7.25 0.10
N LEU A 32 -5.97 6.13 -0.55
CA LEU A 32 -4.93 6.03 -1.57
C LEU A 32 -5.61 6.17 -2.93
N VAL A 33 -4.99 6.94 -3.82
CA VAL A 33 -5.43 7.07 -5.21
C VAL A 33 -4.27 6.65 -6.09
N GLY A 34 -4.38 5.48 -6.72
CA GLY A 34 -3.42 4.96 -7.67
C GLY A 34 -4.02 4.83 -9.06
N ASP A 35 -3.17 4.92 -10.09
CA ASP A 35 -3.56 4.62 -11.48
C ASP A 35 -3.54 3.10 -11.76
N GLU A 36 -2.81 2.34 -10.93
CA GLU A 36 -2.66 0.89 -11.05
C GLU A 36 -3.71 0.16 -10.18
N ALA A 37 -4.30 -0.92 -10.69
CA ALA A 37 -5.28 -1.75 -9.96
C ALA A 37 -4.66 -2.66 -8.88
N TYR A 38 -3.43 -2.37 -8.45
CA TYR A 38 -2.66 -3.18 -7.51
C TYR A 38 -2.42 -2.43 -6.22
N LEU A 39 -2.45 -3.16 -5.10
CA LEU A 39 -2.02 -2.63 -3.81
C LEU A 39 -0.56 -2.17 -3.86
N PRO A 40 -0.15 -1.24 -2.99
CA PRO A 40 1.24 -0.79 -2.94
C PRO A 40 2.24 -1.94 -2.88
N TYR A 41 3.15 -1.96 -3.85
CA TYR A 41 4.12 -3.04 -4.03
C TYR A 41 5.55 -2.52 -4.25
N GLN A 42 6.51 -3.42 -4.11
CA GLN A 42 7.93 -3.16 -4.32
C GLN A 42 8.26 -3.28 -5.81
N ARG A 43 8.73 -2.18 -6.42
CA ARG A 43 9.21 -2.17 -7.81
C ARG A 43 10.58 -2.87 -8.01
N PRO A 44 11.56 -2.82 -7.08
CA PRO A 44 12.89 -3.39 -7.33
C PRO A 44 12.95 -4.90 -7.69
N PRO A 45 12.09 -5.78 -7.12
CA PRO A 45 12.05 -7.19 -7.51
C PRO A 45 11.51 -7.43 -8.92
N LEU A 46 10.73 -6.49 -9.50
CA LEU A 46 10.09 -6.65 -10.80
C LEU A 46 11.09 -6.90 -11.94
N SER A 47 12.30 -6.33 -11.86
CA SER A 47 13.34 -6.52 -12.87
C SER A 47 14.35 -7.61 -12.49
N LYS A 48 14.10 -8.35 -11.40
CA LYS A 48 15.03 -9.34 -10.82
C LYS A 48 14.28 -10.61 -10.44
N LYS A 49 14.11 -10.88 -9.14
CA LYS A 49 13.55 -12.12 -8.59
C LYS A 49 12.13 -12.42 -9.06
N PHE A 50 11.32 -11.39 -9.34
CA PHE A 50 9.98 -11.61 -9.90
C PHE A 50 10.07 -12.02 -11.38
N LEU A 51 10.92 -11.34 -12.15
CA LEU A 51 11.14 -11.66 -13.57
C LEU A 51 11.78 -13.04 -13.77
N SER A 52 12.65 -13.47 -12.85
CA SER A 52 13.24 -14.81 -12.87
C SER A 52 12.30 -15.91 -12.34
N GLY A 53 11.12 -15.56 -11.81
CA GLY A 53 10.14 -16.49 -11.26
C GLY A 53 10.40 -16.96 -9.82
N ASP A 54 11.48 -16.50 -9.18
CA ASP A 54 11.87 -16.86 -7.81
C ASP A 54 11.01 -16.20 -6.72
N LEU A 55 10.18 -15.21 -7.08
CA LEU A 55 9.34 -14.47 -6.14
C LEU A 55 7.89 -14.41 -6.63
N PRO A 56 6.92 -14.96 -5.87
CA PRO A 56 5.51 -14.87 -6.23
C PRO A 56 4.98 -13.43 -6.08
N ALA A 57 3.99 -13.07 -6.91
CA ALA A 57 3.41 -11.72 -6.94
C ALA A 57 2.92 -11.24 -5.56
N GLU A 58 2.39 -12.15 -4.74
CA GLU A 58 1.88 -11.88 -3.40
C GLU A 58 2.95 -11.29 -2.46
N ARG A 59 4.23 -11.66 -2.69
CA ARG A 59 5.38 -11.15 -1.93
C ARG A 59 5.90 -9.81 -2.43
N LEU A 60 5.35 -9.26 -3.52
CA LEU A 60 5.68 -7.92 -3.98
C LEU A 60 5.01 -6.85 -3.12
N TYR A 61 3.84 -7.12 -2.56
CA TYR A 61 3.10 -6.11 -1.80
C TYR A 61 3.89 -5.63 -0.58
N VAL A 62 3.85 -4.32 -0.32
CA VAL A 62 4.48 -3.69 0.85
C VAL A 62 3.83 -4.20 2.13
N LYS A 63 2.52 -4.43 2.09
CA LYS A 63 1.74 -5.12 3.12
C LYS A 63 0.77 -6.11 2.48
N PRO A 64 0.42 -7.22 3.16
CA PRO A 64 -0.53 -8.18 2.65
C PRO A 64 -1.91 -7.54 2.47
N ARG A 65 -2.76 -8.10 1.60
CA ARG A 65 -4.11 -7.60 1.32
C ARG A 65 -4.93 -7.31 2.57
N GLY A 66 -4.88 -8.20 3.57
CA GLY A 66 -5.61 -8.04 4.84
C GLY A 66 -5.21 -6.81 5.67
N PHE A 67 -4.07 -6.18 5.39
CA PHE A 67 -3.74 -4.89 6.01
C PHE A 67 -4.63 -3.75 5.47
N TYR A 68 -5.01 -3.80 4.20
CA TYR A 68 -5.80 -2.77 3.51
C TYR A 68 -7.31 -3.01 3.61
N GLU A 69 -7.75 -4.15 4.16
CA GLU A 69 -9.16 -4.44 4.45
C GLU A 69 -9.69 -3.70 5.70
N ASP A 70 -8.87 -2.84 6.31
CA ASP A 70 -9.32 -1.96 7.39
C ASP A 70 -10.37 -0.97 6.87
N PRO A 71 -11.53 -0.82 7.54
CA PRO A 71 -12.61 0.06 7.09
C PRO A 71 -12.23 1.55 6.99
N LYS A 72 -11.10 1.96 7.57
CA LYS A 72 -10.56 3.32 7.47
C LYS A 72 -9.57 3.51 6.32
N ILE A 73 -9.21 2.44 5.60
CA ILE A 73 -8.27 2.49 4.48
C ILE A 73 -9.05 2.22 3.19
N HIS A 74 -8.94 3.15 2.25
CA HIS A 74 -9.56 3.06 0.93
C HIS A 74 -8.44 3.10 -0.12
N THR A 75 -8.46 2.19 -1.09
CA THR A 75 -7.43 2.03 -2.13
C THR A 75 -8.03 2.07 -3.52
#